data_AF-A0A2V8DVX5-F1
#
_entry.id   AF-A0A2V8DVX5-F1
#
_cell.length_a   1.000
_cell.length_b   1.000
_cell.length_c   1.000
_cell.angle_alpha   90.00
_cell.angle_beta   90.00
_cell.angle_gamma   90.00
#
_symmetry.space_group_name_H-M   'P 1'
#
loop_
_entity.id
_entity.type
_entity.pdbx_description
1 polymer ?
#
loop_
_entity_poly.entity_id
_entity_poly.type
_entity_poly.pdbx_seq_one_letter_code
_entity_poly.pdbx_strand_id
1 'polypeptide(L)'
;MAEQPRQAPRPVTEFNGGGGLYSTAGDYLRLVQMFLNGGRANGARILSADSVVAMGQNQIGALGVGALKTAIPETSNDFSFIADGRDKWGLGFLIAGAPQSGRRSAGSLSWGGLGNTYFWIDQERGVAGVIMMQLLPFADAKALGVYEAFERGVYRLLDRP
;
A
#
# COMPACT_ATOMS: atom_id res chain seq x y z
N MET A 1 -23.35 -17.06 11.34
CA MET A 1 -22.17 -17.60 10.63
C MET A 1 -21.15 -17.94 11.69
N ALA A 2 -20.77 -19.22 11.86
CA ALA A 2 -19.76 -19.60 12.84
C ALA A 2 -18.36 -19.23 12.31
N GLU A 3 -17.50 -18.66 13.15
CA GLU A 3 -16.10 -18.39 12.81
C GLU A 3 -15.39 -19.72 12.53
N GLN A 4 -14.72 -19.82 11.38
CA GLN A 4 -13.89 -20.99 11.10
C GLN A 4 -12.67 -20.99 12.02
N PRO A 5 -12.23 -22.15 12.54
CA PRO A 5 -11.05 -22.21 13.39
C PRO A 5 -9.83 -21.68 12.64
N ARG A 6 -9.03 -20.84 13.31
CA ARG A 6 -7.78 -20.29 12.76
C ARG A 6 -6.86 -21.45 12.40
N GLN A 7 -6.58 -21.62 11.11
CA GLN A 7 -5.59 -22.56 10.62
C GLN A 7 -4.24 -21.86 10.48
N ALA A 8 -3.18 -22.51 10.93
CA ALA A 8 -1.83 -22.05 10.63
C ALA A 8 -1.63 -22.06 9.10
N PRO A 9 -0.94 -21.07 8.51
CA PRO A 9 -0.56 -21.13 7.11
C PRO A 9 0.20 -22.42 6.83
N ARG A 10 -0.05 -23.04 5.68
CA ARG A 10 0.79 -24.16 5.23
C ARG A 10 2.24 -23.68 5.10
N PRO A 11 3.24 -24.53 5.39
CA PRO A 11 4.64 -24.19 5.12
C PRO A 11 4.81 -23.71 3.68
N VAL A 12 5.54 -22.62 3.50
CA VAL A 12 5.82 -22.06 2.17
C VAL A 12 6.76 -23.02 1.44
N THR A 13 6.28 -23.61 0.34
CA THR A 13 7.05 -24.54 -0.50
C THR A 13 7.51 -23.91 -1.82
N GLU A 14 6.98 -22.74 -2.16
CA GLU A 14 7.29 -22.00 -3.38
C GLU A 14 7.56 -20.53 -3.06
N PHE A 15 8.60 -19.95 -3.66
CA PHE A 15 9.00 -18.56 -3.44
C PHE A 15 8.62 -17.72 -4.66
N ASN A 16 7.67 -16.80 -4.48
CA ASN A 16 7.23 -15.88 -5.52
C ASN A 16 7.35 -14.43 -5.00
N GLY A 17 8.16 -13.61 -5.67
CA GLY A 17 8.40 -12.22 -5.28
C GLY A 17 7.23 -11.27 -5.57
N GLY A 18 6.30 -11.66 -6.44
CA GLY A 18 5.11 -10.88 -6.80
C GLY A 18 3.90 -11.12 -5.90
N GLY A 19 3.89 -12.19 -5.10
CA GLY A 19 2.80 -12.57 -4.21
C GLY A 19 3.07 -13.87 -3.45
N GLY A 20 2.26 -14.18 -2.43
CA GLY A 20 2.43 -15.40 -1.63
C GLY A 20 3.26 -15.23 -0.35
N LEU A 21 3.67 -14.01 -0.02
CA LEU A 21 4.21 -13.69 1.31
C LEU A 21 3.09 -13.73 2.37
N TYR A 22 3.33 -14.44 3.46
CA TYR A 22 2.47 -14.46 4.65
C TYR A 22 3.18 -13.76 5.81
N SER A 23 2.50 -12.82 6.44
CA SER A 23 3.01 -12.09 7.60
C SER A 23 1.86 -11.42 8.37
N THR A 24 2.17 -10.67 9.41
CA THR A 24 1.18 -9.89 10.18
C THR A 24 1.14 -8.43 9.71
N ALA A 25 0.05 -7.72 10.03
CA ALA A 25 -0.04 -6.28 9.78
C ALA A 25 1.08 -5.50 10.49
N GLY A 26 1.45 -5.91 11.71
CA GLY A 26 2.54 -5.29 12.47
C GLY A 26 3.91 -5.50 11.83
N ASP A 27 4.18 -6.68 11.29
CA ASP A 27 5.43 -6.97 10.59
C ASP A 27 5.53 -6.19 9.29
N TYR A 28 4.44 -6.13 8.52
CA TYR A 28 4.41 -5.33 7.29
C TYR A 28 4.52 -3.83 7.60
N LEU A 29 3.95 -3.34 8.71
CA LEU A 29 4.13 -1.96 9.15
C LEU A 29 5.60 -1.63 9.46
N ARG A 30 6.37 -2.57 10.04
CA ARG A 30 7.82 -2.37 10.24
C ARG A 30 8.57 -2.23 8.92
N LEU A 31 8.20 -2.99 7.90
CA LEU A 31 8.73 -2.84 6.55
C LEU A 31 8.40 -1.44 5.98
N VAL A 32 7.14 -1.01 6.10
CA VAL A 32 6.70 0.29 5.61
C VAL A 32 7.39 1.45 6.36
N GLN A 33 7.57 1.31 7.68
CA GLN A 33 8.34 2.25 8.51
C GLN A 33 9.82 2.31 8.14
N MET A 34 10.42 1.21 7.63
CA MET A 34 11.80 1.23 7.14
C MET A 34 11.97 2.22 5.99
N PHE A 35 11.02 2.26 5.06
CA PHE A 35 10.99 3.25 3.97
C PHE A 35 10.73 4.67 4.49
N LEU A 36 9.77 4.83 5.40
CA LEU A 36 9.50 6.12 6.05
C LEU A 36 10.74 6.69 6.75
N ASN A 37 11.55 5.83 7.37
CA ASN A 37 12.78 6.16 8.07
C ASN A 37 14.03 6.20 7.17
N GLY A 38 13.87 6.39 5.85
CA GLY A 38 14.99 6.55 4.93
C GLY A 38 15.92 5.33 4.84
N GLY A 39 15.36 4.13 4.95
CA GLY A 39 16.07 2.87 4.76
C GLY A 39 16.51 2.18 6.06
N ARG A 40 16.08 2.67 7.23
CA ARG A 40 16.52 2.17 8.55
C ARG A 40 15.41 1.44 9.30
N ALA A 41 15.73 0.30 9.87
CA ALA A 41 14.84 -0.45 10.76
C ALA A 41 15.65 -1.18 11.84
N ASN A 42 15.09 -1.27 13.05
CA ASN A 42 15.68 -2.00 14.17
C ASN A 42 17.17 -1.66 14.44
N GLY A 43 17.53 -0.38 14.35
CA GLY A 43 18.91 0.10 14.54
C GLY A 43 19.85 -0.11 13.36
N ALA A 44 19.46 -0.90 12.34
CA ALA A 44 20.26 -1.19 11.16
C ALA A 44 19.84 -0.36 9.93
N ARG A 45 20.75 -0.20 8.98
CA ARG A 45 20.46 0.32 7.64
C ARG A 45 20.23 -0.88 6.70
N ILE A 46 19.01 -1.01 6.19
CA ILE A 46 18.60 -2.07 5.26
C ILE A 46 18.79 -1.59 3.82
N LEU A 47 18.42 -0.33 3.53
CA LEU A 47 18.63 0.33 2.25
C LEU A 47 19.38 1.65 2.45
N SER A 48 20.15 2.09 1.46
CA SER A 48 20.69 3.45 1.48
C SER A 48 19.55 4.46 1.39
N ALA A 49 19.76 5.67 1.93
CA ALA A 49 18.77 6.73 1.82
C ALA A 49 18.51 7.07 0.35
N ASP A 50 19.57 7.09 -0.47
CA ASP A 50 19.49 7.33 -1.92
C ASP A 50 18.66 6.26 -2.64
N SER A 51 18.77 4.98 -2.25
CA SER A 51 17.91 3.92 -2.78
C SER A 51 16.44 4.19 -2.46
N VAL A 52 16.12 4.59 -1.23
CA VAL A 52 14.73 4.90 -0.85
C VAL A 52 14.20 6.10 -1.63
N VAL A 53 15.02 7.15 -1.80
CA VAL A 53 14.66 8.30 -2.64
C VAL A 53 14.41 7.86 -4.07
N ALA A 54 15.29 7.06 -4.67
CA ALA A 54 15.14 6.58 -6.04
C ALA A 54 13.89 5.72 -6.24
N MET A 55 13.53 4.89 -5.25
CA MET A 55 12.30 4.08 -5.28
C MET A 55 11.04 4.94 -5.34
N GLY A 56 11.06 6.12 -4.73
CA GLY A 56 9.95 7.08 -4.74
C GLY A 56 9.94 8.07 -5.91
N GLN A 57 10.87 7.97 -6.87
CA GLN A 57 10.88 8.82 -8.06
C GLN A 57 10.05 8.23 -9.20
N ASN A 58 9.56 9.09 -10.09
CA ASN A 58 8.86 8.66 -11.31
C ASN A 58 9.80 7.89 -12.25
N GLN A 59 9.47 6.62 -12.51
CA GLN A 59 10.22 5.70 -13.39
C GLN A 59 9.52 5.44 -14.73
N ILE A 60 8.37 6.09 -14.99
CA ILE A 60 7.57 5.90 -16.22
C ILE A 60 7.51 7.16 -17.09
N GLY A 61 8.24 8.21 -16.72
CA GLY A 61 8.36 9.44 -17.49
C GLY A 61 7.01 10.15 -17.70
N ALA A 62 6.70 10.44 -18.97
CA ALA A 62 5.47 11.13 -19.34
C ALA A 62 4.19 10.30 -19.10
N LEU A 63 4.31 8.97 -18.98
CA LEU A 63 3.17 8.08 -18.80
C LEU A 63 2.49 8.31 -17.44
N GLY A 64 1.18 8.11 -17.40
CA GLY A 64 0.38 8.11 -16.18
C GLY A 64 -0.13 6.70 -15.88
N VAL A 65 -0.33 6.40 -14.60
CA VAL A 65 -1.02 5.16 -14.22
C VAL A 65 -2.52 5.36 -14.44
N GLY A 66 -3.08 4.60 -15.39
CA GLY A 66 -4.50 4.57 -15.77
C GLY A 66 -5.25 3.40 -15.14
N ALA A 67 -6.59 3.44 -15.17
CA ALA A 67 -7.43 2.38 -14.59
C ALA A 67 -7.03 1.01 -15.15
N LEU A 68 -6.88 0.02 -14.28
CA LEU A 68 -6.41 -1.32 -14.65
C LEU A 68 -7.59 -2.28 -14.72
N LYS A 69 -7.75 -2.93 -15.88
CA LYS A 69 -8.69 -4.02 -16.07
C LYS A 69 -8.18 -5.26 -15.34
N THR A 70 -9.06 -5.94 -14.60
CA THR A 70 -8.71 -7.20 -13.94
C THR A 70 -8.34 -8.28 -14.96
N ALA A 71 -7.30 -9.06 -14.64
CA ALA A 71 -6.93 -10.27 -15.38
C ALA A 71 -7.58 -11.54 -14.79
N ILE A 72 -8.19 -11.44 -13.61
CA ILE A 72 -8.75 -12.57 -12.84
C ILE A 72 -10.11 -12.17 -12.22
N PRO A 73 -11.17 -12.01 -13.05
CA PRO A 73 -12.47 -11.48 -12.63
C PRO A 73 -13.13 -12.23 -11.47
N GLU A 74 -12.79 -13.50 -11.27
CA GLU A 74 -13.35 -14.36 -10.21
C GLU A 74 -12.93 -13.91 -8.82
N THR A 75 -11.78 -13.23 -8.70
CA THR A 75 -11.17 -12.86 -7.42
C THR A 75 -10.71 -11.41 -7.36
N SER A 76 -10.87 -10.63 -8.43
CA SER A 76 -10.49 -9.21 -8.47
C SER A 76 -11.43 -8.40 -9.35
N ASN A 77 -11.92 -7.28 -8.82
CA ASN A 77 -12.55 -6.24 -9.61
C ASN A 77 -11.49 -5.41 -10.36
N ASP A 78 -11.94 -4.51 -11.23
CA ASP A 78 -11.08 -3.52 -11.87
C ASP A 78 -10.52 -2.52 -10.85
N PHE A 79 -9.26 -2.15 -11.01
CA PHE A 79 -8.59 -1.16 -10.17
C PHE A 79 -8.71 0.21 -10.84
N SER A 80 -9.82 0.90 -10.56
CA SER A 80 -10.25 2.13 -11.26
C SER A 80 -10.24 3.40 -10.41
N PHE A 81 -9.88 3.32 -9.12
CA PHE A 81 -9.95 4.43 -8.15
C PHE A 81 -8.64 5.23 -8.00
N ILE A 82 -7.80 5.22 -9.03
CA ILE A 82 -6.57 6.01 -9.11
C ILE A 82 -6.84 7.41 -9.67
N ALA A 83 -5.89 8.33 -9.55
CA ALA A 83 -6.08 9.74 -9.86
C ALA A 83 -6.15 10.09 -11.38
N ASP A 84 -6.86 9.29 -12.18
CA ASP A 84 -7.13 9.51 -13.61
C ASP A 84 -5.87 9.81 -14.45
N GLY A 85 -4.83 8.97 -14.34
CA GLY A 85 -3.59 9.15 -15.09
C GLY A 85 -2.61 10.16 -14.49
N ARG A 86 -2.94 10.80 -13.36
CA ARG A 86 -1.99 11.72 -12.69
C ARG A 86 -0.96 10.99 -11.84
N ASP A 87 -1.30 9.82 -11.32
CA ASP A 87 -0.38 9.01 -10.52
C ASP A 87 0.80 8.50 -11.37
N LYS A 88 1.94 8.34 -10.71
CA LYS A 88 3.18 7.84 -11.32
C LYS A 88 3.56 6.50 -10.71
N TRP A 89 4.57 5.85 -11.28
CA TRP A 89 5.10 4.59 -10.78
C TRP A 89 6.58 4.73 -10.48
N GLY A 90 6.97 4.30 -9.28
CA GLY A 90 8.34 4.22 -8.83
C GLY A 90 8.88 2.79 -8.88
N LEU A 91 9.97 2.52 -8.17
CA LEU A 91 10.48 1.15 -8.02
C LEU A 91 9.72 0.46 -6.89
N GLY A 92 8.59 -0.15 -7.22
CA GLY A 92 7.76 -0.95 -6.30
C GLY A 92 6.56 -0.21 -5.70
N PHE A 93 6.30 1.03 -6.10
CA PHE A 93 5.26 1.87 -5.51
C PHE A 93 4.46 2.65 -6.56
N LEU A 94 3.16 2.78 -6.33
CA LEU A 94 2.35 3.86 -6.88
C LEU A 94 2.71 5.16 -6.15
N ILE A 95 2.92 6.23 -6.91
CA ILE A 95 3.25 7.57 -6.39
C ILE A 95 2.05 8.47 -6.63
N ALA A 96 1.52 9.06 -5.56
CA ALA A 96 0.38 9.97 -5.62
C ALA A 96 0.72 11.22 -6.45
N GLY A 97 0.01 11.45 -7.55
CA GLY A 97 0.28 12.57 -8.46
C GLY A 97 -0.19 13.93 -7.97
N ALA A 98 -1.14 13.95 -7.03
CA ALA A 98 -1.74 15.17 -6.48
C ALA A 98 -2.15 14.94 -5.02
N PRO A 99 -2.16 16.00 -4.19
CA PRO A 99 -2.65 15.88 -2.82
C PRO A 99 -4.15 15.61 -2.84
N GLN A 100 -4.63 14.83 -1.87
CA GLN A 100 -6.06 14.58 -1.67
C GLN A 100 -6.49 15.16 -0.33
N SER A 101 -7.50 16.04 -0.33
CA SER A 101 -7.95 16.70 0.90
C SER A 101 -8.35 15.70 1.98
N GLY A 102 -7.79 15.87 3.18
CA GLY A 102 -7.99 14.99 4.34
C GLY A 102 -7.33 13.61 4.22
N ARG A 103 -6.39 13.43 3.30
CA ARG A 103 -5.62 12.20 3.06
C ARG A 103 -4.14 12.56 2.85
N ARG A 104 -3.38 11.60 2.33
CA ARG A 104 -1.96 11.70 1.99
C ARG A 104 -1.59 12.83 1.03
N SER A 105 -0.37 13.32 1.20
CA SER A 105 0.31 14.30 0.34
C SER A 105 0.58 13.77 -1.07
N ALA A 106 0.80 14.69 -2.01
CA ALA A 106 1.42 14.35 -3.29
C ALA A 106 2.82 13.73 -3.06
N GLY A 107 3.24 12.82 -3.93
CA GLY A 107 4.51 12.09 -3.79
C GLY A 107 4.45 10.91 -2.81
N SER A 108 3.37 10.74 -2.06
CA SER A 108 3.20 9.59 -1.16
C SER A 108 3.24 8.26 -1.93
N LEU A 109 3.88 7.27 -1.34
CA LEU A 109 4.05 5.93 -1.91
C LEU A 109 2.94 5.00 -1.44
N SER A 110 2.48 4.08 -2.28
CA SER A 110 1.48 3.07 -1.87
C SER A 110 1.41 1.88 -2.80
N TRP A 111 0.76 0.82 -2.33
CA TRP A 111 0.25 -0.23 -3.18
C TRP A 111 -0.85 -1.04 -2.47
N GLY A 112 -1.27 -2.14 -3.09
CA GLY A 112 -2.22 -3.07 -2.50
C GLY A 112 -1.96 -4.52 -2.88
N GLY A 113 -2.65 -5.43 -2.20
CA GLY A 113 -2.63 -6.86 -2.44
C GLY A 113 -4.04 -7.44 -2.55
N LEU A 114 -4.12 -8.61 -3.21
CA LEU A 114 -5.37 -9.25 -3.64
C LEU A 114 -6.43 -9.36 -2.53
N GLY A 115 -6.03 -9.71 -1.29
CA GLY A 115 -6.95 -9.85 -0.15
C GLY A 115 -7.48 -8.53 0.43
N ASN A 116 -7.65 -7.49 -0.39
CA ASN A 116 -7.92 -6.10 0.02
C ASN A 116 -6.95 -5.66 1.14
N THR A 117 -5.65 -5.84 0.90
CA THR A 117 -4.60 -5.29 1.76
C THR A 117 -4.04 -4.03 1.13
N TYR A 118 -3.80 -2.98 1.91
CA TYR A 118 -3.31 -1.69 1.40
C TYR A 118 -2.28 -1.10 2.34
N PHE A 119 -1.31 -0.37 1.78
CA PHE A 119 -0.38 0.43 2.56
C PHE A 119 -0.13 1.78 1.90
N TRP A 120 0.32 2.74 2.69
CA TRP A 120 0.86 4.00 2.20
C TRP A 120 2.01 4.49 3.07
N ILE A 121 2.88 5.30 2.47
CA ILE A 121 4.00 6.01 3.10
C ILE A 121 3.89 7.46 2.66
N ASP A 122 3.70 8.35 3.61
CA ASP A 122 3.70 9.79 3.40
C ASP A 122 4.89 10.39 4.16
N GLN A 123 5.98 10.57 3.43
CA GLN A 123 7.22 11.12 3.97
C GLN A 123 7.08 12.59 4.35
N GLU A 124 6.21 13.35 3.69
CA GLU A 124 5.99 14.76 4.00
C GLU A 124 5.30 14.92 5.35
N ARG A 125 4.30 14.08 5.62
CA ARG A 125 3.52 14.09 6.86
C ARG A 125 4.11 13.19 7.95
N GLY A 126 5.19 12.47 7.65
CA GLY A 126 5.89 11.58 8.60
C GLY A 126 5.04 10.40 9.07
N VAL A 127 4.14 9.90 8.23
CA VAL A 127 3.18 8.83 8.60
C VAL A 127 3.16 7.70 7.58
N ALA A 128 2.93 6.49 8.07
CA ALA A 128 2.66 5.32 7.25
C ALA A 128 1.47 4.55 7.81
N GLY A 129 0.76 3.83 6.92
CA GLY A 129 -0.38 3.02 7.31
C GLY A 129 -0.40 1.69 6.58
N VAL A 130 -0.97 0.69 7.25
CA VAL A 130 -1.21 -0.65 6.73
C VAL A 130 -2.60 -1.08 7.17
N ILE A 131 -3.40 -1.60 6.25
CA ILE A 131 -4.70 -2.22 6.53
C ILE A 131 -4.77 -3.58 5.82
N MET A 132 -5.22 -4.61 6.53
CA MET A 132 -5.31 -5.97 5.99
C MET A 132 -6.69 -6.56 6.31
N MET A 133 -7.52 -6.78 5.27
CA MET A 133 -8.92 -7.18 5.45
C MET A 133 -9.19 -8.66 5.14
N GLN A 134 -8.33 -9.33 4.35
CA GLN A 134 -8.49 -10.73 3.94
C GLN A 134 -9.86 -11.00 3.28
N LEU A 135 -10.26 -10.09 2.40
CA LEU A 135 -11.54 -10.14 1.68
C LEU A 135 -11.29 -10.27 0.18
N LEU A 136 -12.14 -11.03 -0.51
CA LEU A 136 -12.24 -11.07 -1.97
C LEU A 136 -13.68 -10.72 -2.42
N PRO A 137 -13.87 -10.19 -3.65
CA PRO A 137 -12.83 -9.87 -4.64
C PRO A 137 -11.96 -8.67 -4.23
N PHE A 138 -10.73 -8.59 -4.74
CA PHE A 138 -9.90 -7.39 -4.64
C PHE A 138 -10.64 -6.16 -5.19
N ALA A 139 -10.35 -4.98 -4.64
CA ALA A 139 -11.03 -3.73 -4.98
C ALA A 139 -12.55 -3.85 -4.76
N ASP A 140 -12.96 -4.51 -3.67
CA ASP A 140 -14.35 -4.51 -3.23
C ASP A 140 -14.76 -3.10 -2.77
N ALA A 141 -15.93 -2.63 -3.18
CA ALA A 141 -16.36 -1.26 -2.91
C ALA A 141 -16.49 -0.96 -1.40
N LYS A 142 -16.89 -1.93 -0.58
CA LYS A 142 -16.99 -1.74 0.87
C LYS A 142 -15.60 -1.74 1.50
N ALA A 143 -14.70 -2.62 1.07
CA ALA A 143 -13.31 -2.63 1.50
C ALA A 143 -12.61 -1.30 1.18
N LEU A 144 -12.82 -0.75 -0.01
CA LEU A 144 -12.30 0.56 -0.39
C LEU A 144 -12.88 1.70 0.47
N GLY A 145 -14.17 1.64 0.80
CA GLY A 145 -14.78 2.58 1.75
C GLY A 145 -14.17 2.50 3.15
N VAL A 146 -13.87 1.29 3.64
CA VAL A 146 -13.16 1.10 4.92
C VAL A 146 -11.74 1.63 4.85
N TYR A 147 -11.01 1.36 3.75
CA TYR A 147 -9.66 1.88 3.54
C TYR A 147 -9.64 3.41 3.54
N GLU A 148 -10.57 4.06 2.82
CA GLU A 148 -10.67 5.52 2.79
C GLU A 148 -11.00 6.08 4.19
N ALA A 149 -11.97 5.48 4.89
CA ALA A 149 -12.35 5.92 6.24
C ALA A 149 -11.19 5.79 7.24
N PHE A 150 -10.43 4.70 7.15
CA PHE A 150 -9.24 4.45 7.96
C PHE A 150 -8.14 5.48 7.69
N GLU A 151 -7.78 5.70 6.42
CA GLU A 151 -6.76 6.67 6.04
C GLU A 151 -7.13 8.08 6.50
N ARG A 152 -8.36 8.54 6.20
CA ARG A 152 -8.85 9.84 6.67
C ARG A 152 -8.85 9.95 8.19
N GLY A 153 -9.18 8.86 8.88
CA GLY A 153 -9.10 8.78 10.34
C GLY A 153 -7.70 9.05 10.86
N VAL A 154 -6.67 8.45 10.25
CA VAL A 154 -5.27 8.67 10.61
C VAL A 154 -4.88 10.13 10.41
N TYR A 155 -5.15 10.73 9.24
CA TYR A 155 -4.77 12.13 8.99
C TYR A 155 -5.50 13.12 9.90
N ARG A 156 -6.78 12.87 10.21
CA ARG A 156 -7.50 13.69 11.21
C ARG A 156 -6.86 13.65 12.60
N LEU A 157 -6.19 12.56 12.98
CA LEU A 157 -5.48 12.48 14.26
C LEU A 157 -4.16 13.26 14.24
N LEU A 158 -3.49 13.34 13.08
CA LEU A 158 -2.26 14.13 12.89
C LEU A 158 -2.53 15.63 12.88
N ASP A 159 -3.70 16.04 12.37
CA ASP A 159 -4.11 17.44 12.30
C ASP A 159 -4.74 17.96 13.61
N ARG A 160 -4.75 17.14 14.69
CA ARG A 160 -5.19 17.61 16.01
C ARG A 160 -4.10 18.49 16.64
N PRO A 161 -4.50 19.60 17.30
CA PRO A 161 -3.56 20.50 17.97
C PRO A 161 -2.87 19.87 19.18
#